data_AF-X8HYW8-F1
#
_entry.id   AF-X8HYW8-F1
#
_cell.length_a   1.000
_cell.length_b   1.000
_cell.length_c   1.000
_cell.angle_alpha   90.00
_cell.angle_beta   90.00
_cell.angle_gamma   90.00
#
_symmetry.space_group_name_H-M   'P 1'
#
loop_
_entity.id
_entity.type
_entity.pdbx_description
1 polymer ?
#
loop_
_entity_poly.entity_id
_entity_poly.type
_entity_poly.pdbx_seq_one_letter_code
_entity_poly.pdbx_strand_id
1 'polypeptide(L)'
;MHIGRKIKKYRDENNLSQKEFAEKIGVTQGFLSYVENGRLNIESPALEKKILIVIGEESENKTEKPVKEVLVNDNVHSPKHYMIPGCNFESRHLADAIVEGMPNPLCTRIWNVVKYLVRAEKKNGKEDYQKAIEYLTWTLKGNEISQRLSGSRINSITDKLKTDWTTIILGICEGIPSNKALLLNEAFRNLITLDIQETIDCVTKIIELG
;
A
#
# COMPACT_ATOMS: atom_id res chain seq x y z
N MET A 1 29.36 -13.37 3.38
CA MET A 1 28.39 -14.46 3.08
C MET A 1 27.05 -13.80 2.77
N HIS A 2 26.42 -14.09 1.62
CA HIS A 2 25.16 -13.43 1.24
C HIS A 2 24.04 -13.75 2.24
N ILE A 3 23.30 -12.74 2.71
CA ILE A 3 22.25 -12.88 3.75
C ILE A 3 21.23 -13.98 3.38
N GLY A 4 20.86 -14.10 2.11
CA GLY A 4 19.96 -15.16 1.63
C GLY A 4 20.47 -16.59 1.86
N ARG A 5 21.79 -16.83 1.80
CA ARG A 5 22.34 -18.15 2.12
C ARG A 5 22.27 -18.45 3.61
N LYS A 6 22.43 -17.43 4.47
CA LYS A 6 22.28 -17.57 5.92
C LYS A 6 20.84 -17.92 6.29
N ILE A 7 19.89 -17.21 5.71
CA ILE A 7 18.45 -17.45 5.88
C ILE A 7 18.12 -18.89 5.49
N LYS A 8 18.51 -19.31 4.26
CA LYS A 8 18.23 -20.66 3.76
C LYS A 8 18.78 -21.74 4.68
N LYS A 9 20.03 -21.59 5.13
CA LYS A 9 20.69 -22.52 6.04
C LYS A 9 19.93 -22.65 7.36
N TYR A 10 19.65 -21.54 8.04
CA TYR A 10 18.88 -21.55 9.29
C TYR A 10 17.50 -22.19 9.11
N ARG A 11 16.83 -21.85 8.01
CA ARG A 11 15.50 -22.36 7.68
C ARG A 11 15.51 -23.89 7.53
N ASP A 12 16.48 -24.42 6.78
CA ASP A 12 16.64 -25.86 6.57
C ASP A 12 17.03 -26.58 7.88
N GLU A 13 17.91 -25.99 8.70
CA GLU A 13 18.31 -26.54 10.01
C GLU A 13 17.17 -26.58 11.04
N ASN A 14 16.20 -25.69 10.91
CA ASN A 14 15.04 -25.60 11.81
C ASN A 14 13.75 -26.21 11.21
N ASN A 15 13.85 -26.95 10.09
CA ASN A 15 12.71 -27.55 9.38
C ASN A 15 11.58 -26.57 9.04
N LEU A 16 11.94 -25.32 8.70
CA LEU A 16 10.97 -24.29 8.33
C LEU A 16 10.77 -24.28 6.81
N SER A 17 9.53 -24.08 6.38
CA SER A 17 9.23 -23.73 4.99
C SER A 17 9.56 -22.27 4.70
N GLN A 18 9.74 -21.91 3.43
CA GLN A 18 9.95 -20.52 3.04
C GLN A 18 8.77 -19.64 3.45
N LYS A 19 7.55 -20.20 3.44
CA LYS A 19 6.34 -19.48 3.87
C LYS A 19 6.40 -19.15 5.36
N GLU A 20 6.70 -20.13 6.21
CA GLU A 20 6.76 -19.94 7.66
C GLU A 20 7.86 -18.95 8.06
N PHE A 21 9.03 -19.01 7.42
CA PHE A 21 10.08 -18.05 7.70
C PHE A 21 9.73 -16.64 7.20
N ALA A 22 9.12 -16.53 6.01
CA ALA A 22 8.68 -15.26 5.45
C ALA A 22 7.63 -14.58 6.36
N GLU A 23 6.69 -15.37 6.89
CA GLU A 23 5.70 -14.90 7.87
C GLU A 23 6.38 -14.39 9.15
N LYS A 24 7.38 -15.10 9.69
CA LYS A 24 8.16 -14.66 10.87
C LYS A 24 8.84 -13.30 10.65
N ILE A 25 9.40 -13.07 9.46
CA ILE A 25 10.07 -11.79 9.16
C ILE A 25 9.13 -10.74 8.54
N GLY A 26 7.86 -11.08 8.26
CA GLY A 26 6.85 -10.16 7.75
C GLY A 26 7.00 -9.80 6.27
N VAL A 27 7.43 -10.75 5.45
CA VAL A 27 7.56 -10.61 3.98
C VAL A 27 6.78 -11.72 3.27
N THR A 28 6.65 -11.63 1.95
CA THR A 28 6.01 -12.70 1.16
C THR A 28 6.97 -13.87 0.93
N GLN A 29 6.43 -15.08 0.74
CA GLN A 29 7.23 -16.25 0.38
C GLN A 29 8.05 -16.02 -0.91
N GLY A 30 7.45 -15.36 -1.92
CA GLY A 30 8.13 -15.03 -3.18
C GLY A 30 9.33 -14.11 -2.98
N PHE A 31 9.21 -13.09 -2.13
CA PHE A 31 10.32 -12.23 -1.73
C PHE A 31 11.46 -13.05 -1.11
N LEU A 32 11.13 -13.92 -0.14
CA LEU A 32 12.12 -14.76 0.52
C LEU A 32 12.84 -15.69 -0.46
N SER A 33 12.11 -16.28 -1.40
CA SER A 33 12.67 -17.14 -2.44
C SER A 33 13.70 -16.40 -3.30
N TYR A 34 13.41 -15.16 -3.72
CA TYR A 34 14.37 -14.37 -4.48
C TYR A 34 15.62 -13.99 -3.67
N VAL A 35 15.45 -13.68 -2.38
CA VAL A 35 16.58 -13.40 -1.49
C VAL A 35 17.46 -14.65 -1.30
N GLU A 36 16.87 -15.81 -0.99
CA GLU A 36 17.62 -17.06 -0.77
C GLU A 36 18.40 -17.50 -2.01
N ASN A 37 17.85 -17.26 -3.20
CA ASN A 37 18.48 -17.60 -4.48
C ASN A 37 19.41 -16.49 -5.02
N GLY A 38 19.64 -15.41 -4.27
CA GLY A 38 20.53 -14.30 -4.67
C GLY A 38 20.01 -13.47 -5.85
N ARG A 39 18.71 -13.54 -6.15
CA ARG A 39 18.06 -12.71 -7.17
C ARG A 39 17.64 -11.33 -6.64
N LEU A 40 17.58 -11.17 -5.31
CA LEU A 40 17.20 -9.94 -4.64
C LEU A 40 18.07 -9.70 -3.40
N ASN A 41 18.57 -8.48 -3.26
CA ASN A 41 19.31 -8.03 -2.08
C ASN A 41 18.36 -7.37 -1.07
N ILE A 42 18.71 -7.45 0.21
CA ILE A 42 18.00 -6.73 1.28
C ILE A 42 18.70 -5.41 1.49
N GLU A 43 18.05 -4.30 1.12
CA GLU A 43 18.61 -2.94 1.26
C GLU A 43 18.02 -2.20 2.47
N SER A 44 17.01 -2.76 3.14
CA SER A 44 16.40 -2.18 4.33
C SER A 44 17.14 -2.62 5.59
N PRO A 45 17.81 -1.69 6.33
CA PRO A 45 18.52 -2.02 7.56
C PRO A 45 17.60 -2.60 8.65
N ALA A 46 16.33 -2.21 8.65
CA ALA A 46 15.34 -2.71 9.59
C ALA A 46 15.00 -4.19 9.33
N LEU A 47 14.82 -4.56 8.06
CA LEU A 47 14.55 -5.95 7.67
C LEU A 47 15.77 -6.84 7.91
N GLU A 48 16.97 -6.32 7.61
CA GLU A 48 18.23 -7.02 7.88
C GLU A 48 18.38 -7.31 9.38
N LYS A 49 18.17 -6.31 10.25
CA LYS A 49 18.21 -6.49 11.70
C LYS A 49 17.19 -7.53 12.18
N LYS A 50 15.96 -7.51 11.65
CA LYS A 50 14.92 -8.50 12.00
C LYS A 50 15.33 -9.92 11.63
N ILE A 51 15.93 -10.10 10.46
CA ILE A 51 16.45 -11.39 10.01
C ILE A 51 17.59 -11.85 10.92
N LEU A 52 18.55 -10.99 11.24
CA LEU A 52 19.68 -11.30 12.12
C LEU A 52 19.20 -11.74 13.52
N ILE A 53 18.19 -11.07 14.06
CA ILE A 53 17.54 -11.45 15.33
C ILE A 53 16.92 -12.85 15.21
N VAL A 54 16.14 -13.12 14.15
CA VAL A 54 15.47 -14.42 13.96
C VAL A 54 16.48 -15.56 13.77
N ILE A 55 17.57 -15.33 13.04
CA ILE A 55 18.62 -16.33 12.85
C ILE A 55 19.58 -16.45 14.06
N GLY A 56 19.41 -15.63 15.10
CA GLY A 56 20.19 -15.69 16.33
C GLY A 56 21.61 -15.12 16.23
N GLU A 57 21.90 -14.28 15.24
CA GLU A 57 23.17 -13.54 15.17
C GLU A 57 23.01 -12.21 15.91
N GLU A 58 23.36 -12.18 17.19
CA GLU A 58 23.49 -10.93 17.96
C GLU A 58 24.71 -10.14 17.45
N SER A 59 24.49 -8.94 16.92
CA SER A 59 25.56 -7.94 16.91
C SER A 59 25.62 -7.33 18.31
N GLU A 60 26.68 -7.65 19.06
CA GLU A 60 27.02 -6.96 20.29
C GLU A 60 27.09 -5.44 20.03
N ASN A 61 26.15 -4.67 20.61
CA ASN A 61 26.49 -3.54 21.47
C ASN A 61 25.22 -2.86 22.04
N LYS A 62 25.13 -3.00 23.37
CA LYS A 62 24.65 -2.07 24.41
C LYS A 62 23.17 -1.64 24.45
N THR A 63 22.55 -2.21 25.50
CA THR A 63 21.56 -1.64 26.43
C THR A 63 20.19 -1.29 25.87
N GLU A 64 19.24 -2.21 26.05
CA GLU A 64 18.13 -2.03 27.00
C GLU A 64 17.45 -3.39 27.33
N LYS A 65 16.94 -3.49 28.55
CA LYS A 65 16.35 -4.67 29.20
C LYS A 65 15.10 -5.19 28.45
N PRO A 66 14.69 -6.46 28.66
CA PRO A 66 13.89 -7.21 27.70
C PRO A 66 12.47 -6.67 27.62
N VAL A 67 12.14 -5.99 26.52
CA VAL A 67 10.75 -5.75 26.17
C VAL A 67 10.21 -7.07 25.64
N LYS A 68 9.25 -7.64 26.37
CA LYS A 68 8.32 -8.61 25.80
C LYS A 68 7.68 -7.96 24.57
N GLU A 69 8.16 -8.26 23.37
CA GLU A 69 7.43 -7.91 22.15
C GLU A 69 6.23 -8.85 22.03
N VAL A 70 5.16 -8.46 22.72
CA VAL A 70 3.83 -8.46 22.13
C VAL A 70 4.00 -7.98 20.69
N LEU A 71 3.40 -8.65 19.69
CA LEU A 71 3.30 -8.13 18.32
C LEU A 71 2.66 -6.73 18.41
N VAL A 72 3.47 -5.69 18.58
CA VAL A 72 3.01 -4.32 18.65
C VAL A 72 2.66 -4.00 17.20
N ASN A 73 1.38 -4.10 16.91
CA ASN A 73 0.81 -3.59 15.69
C ASN A 73 1.14 -2.09 15.66
N ASP A 74 2.16 -1.70 14.89
CA ASP A 74 2.59 -0.30 14.75
C ASP A 74 1.54 0.46 13.93
N ASN A 75 0.42 0.72 14.60
CA ASN A 75 -0.70 1.47 14.06
C ASN A 75 -0.40 2.97 13.96
N VAL A 76 0.82 3.41 14.31
CA VAL A 76 1.25 4.80 14.14
C VAL A 76 1.93 4.95 12.79
N HIS A 77 2.88 4.08 12.46
CA HIS A 77 3.69 4.21 11.24
C HIS A 77 3.21 3.36 10.07
N SER A 78 2.65 2.16 10.30
CA SER A 78 2.15 1.27 9.25
C SER A 78 0.80 0.62 9.60
N PRO A 79 -0.30 1.41 9.67
CA PRO A 79 -1.61 0.87 10.01
C PRO A 79 -2.15 -0.06 8.92
N LYS A 80 -2.66 -1.23 9.32
CA LYS A 80 -3.18 -2.27 8.39
C LYS A 80 -4.19 -1.75 7.35
N HIS A 81 -5.01 -0.77 7.72
CA HIS A 81 -6.04 -0.21 6.84
C HIS A 81 -5.50 0.67 5.69
N TYR A 82 -4.20 0.96 5.66
CA TYR A 82 -3.53 1.60 4.51
C TYR A 82 -2.76 0.61 3.64
N MET A 83 -2.63 -0.64 4.06
CA MET A 83 -1.99 -1.67 3.25
C MET A 83 -2.84 -2.00 2.03
N ILE A 84 -2.19 -2.23 0.89
CA ILE A 84 -2.81 -2.71 -0.34
C ILE A 84 -2.34 -4.15 -0.55
N PRO A 85 -3.15 -5.16 -0.18
CA PRO A 85 -2.87 -6.57 -0.42
C PRO A 85 -2.31 -6.84 -1.84
N GLY A 86 -1.28 -7.66 -1.95
CA GLY A 86 -0.60 -7.93 -3.23
C GLY A 86 0.41 -6.85 -3.67
N CYS A 87 0.43 -5.68 -3.04
CA CYS A 87 1.44 -4.64 -3.28
C CYS A 87 2.49 -4.60 -2.15
N ASN A 88 3.70 -4.15 -2.48
CA ASN A 88 4.79 -3.92 -1.53
C ASN A 88 4.84 -2.46 -1.01
N PHE A 89 3.73 -1.73 -1.14
CA PHE A 89 3.58 -0.35 -0.73
C PHE A 89 2.21 -0.08 -0.10
N GLU A 90 2.13 1.00 0.67
CA GLU A 90 0.91 1.50 1.31
C GLU A 90 0.20 2.58 0.48
N SER A 91 -1.04 2.90 0.88
CA SER A 91 -1.88 3.98 0.34
C SER A 91 -1.15 5.31 0.14
N ARG A 92 -0.25 5.70 1.05
CA ARG A 92 0.51 6.97 0.92
C ARG A 92 1.37 7.00 -0.35
N HIS A 93 2.01 5.89 -0.72
CA HIS A 93 2.88 5.83 -1.90
C HIS A 93 2.07 5.88 -3.19
N LEU A 94 0.89 5.22 -3.20
CA LEU A 94 -0.05 5.34 -4.30
C LEU A 94 -0.55 6.79 -4.44
N ALA A 95 -0.90 7.43 -3.32
CA ALA A 95 -1.34 8.82 -3.31
C ALA A 95 -0.24 9.76 -3.82
N ASP A 96 1.00 9.62 -3.34
CA ASP A 96 2.16 10.40 -3.79
C ASP A 96 2.40 10.25 -5.30
N ALA A 97 2.30 9.02 -5.84
CA ALA A 97 2.43 8.77 -7.26
C ALA A 97 1.29 9.38 -8.09
N ILE A 98 0.05 9.35 -7.59
CA ILE A 98 -1.11 9.94 -8.28
C ILE A 98 -1.02 11.47 -8.33
N VAL A 99 -0.56 12.12 -7.27
CA VAL A 99 -0.57 13.60 -7.16
C VAL A 99 0.69 14.27 -7.68
N GLU A 100 1.66 13.50 -8.15
CA GLU A 100 2.91 14.04 -8.67
C GLU A 100 2.67 15.04 -9.81
N GLY A 101 3.32 16.20 -9.67
CA GLY A 101 3.22 17.33 -10.60
C GLY A 101 1.96 18.19 -10.44
N MET A 102 1.05 17.85 -9.53
CA MET A 102 -0.12 18.69 -9.23
C MET A 102 0.26 19.87 -8.30
N PRO A 103 -0.27 21.07 -8.53
CA PRO A 103 -0.05 22.21 -7.63
C PRO A 103 -0.85 22.07 -6.33
N ASN A 104 -0.47 22.84 -5.30
CA ASN A 104 -1.33 23.05 -4.14
C ASN A 104 -2.47 24.04 -4.48
N PRO A 105 -3.68 23.86 -3.91
CA PRO A 105 -4.07 22.82 -2.94
C PRO A 105 -4.58 21.51 -3.59
N LEU A 106 -4.65 21.44 -4.93
CA LEU A 106 -5.16 20.27 -5.67
C LEU A 106 -4.46 18.97 -5.22
N CYS A 107 -3.12 18.96 -5.18
CA CYS A 107 -2.36 17.76 -4.78
C CYS A 107 -2.76 17.27 -3.38
N THR A 108 -2.90 18.18 -2.42
CA THR A 108 -3.30 17.86 -1.04
C THR A 108 -4.71 17.27 -0.98
N ARG A 109 -5.63 17.76 -1.82
CA ARG A 109 -7.01 17.26 -1.84
C ARG A 109 -7.10 15.89 -2.49
N ILE A 110 -6.50 15.71 -3.66
CA ILE A 110 -6.48 14.41 -4.36
C ILE A 110 -5.77 13.34 -3.51
N TRP A 111 -4.70 13.71 -2.82
CA TRP A 111 -3.99 12.79 -1.91
C TRP A 111 -4.93 12.29 -0.79
N ASN A 112 -5.71 13.18 -0.19
CA ASN A 112 -6.71 12.82 0.82
C ASN A 112 -7.83 11.95 0.25
N VAL A 113 -8.29 12.21 -0.98
CA VAL A 113 -9.27 11.35 -1.67
C VAL A 113 -8.72 9.92 -1.79
N VAL A 114 -7.51 9.75 -2.32
CA VAL A 114 -6.87 8.42 -2.46
C VAL A 114 -6.80 7.71 -1.11
N LYS A 115 -6.35 8.41 -0.06
CA LYS A 115 -6.29 7.88 1.31
C LYS A 115 -7.65 7.34 1.77
N TYR A 116 -8.74 8.10 1.57
CA TYR A 116 -10.06 7.69 2.02
C TYR A 116 -10.65 6.56 1.17
N LEU A 117 -10.46 6.58 -0.14
CA LEU A 117 -10.92 5.50 -1.02
C LEU A 117 -10.25 4.15 -0.69
N VAL A 118 -8.94 4.14 -0.43
CA VAL A 118 -8.23 2.90 -0.01
C VAL A 118 -8.68 2.42 1.36
N ARG A 119 -9.03 3.34 2.27
CA ARG A 119 -9.35 3.04 3.68
C ARG A 119 -10.79 2.62 3.91
N ALA A 120 -11.72 3.04 3.05
CA ALA A 120 -13.17 2.92 3.29
C ALA A 120 -13.59 1.51 3.73
N GLU A 121 -13.37 0.49 2.90
CA GLU A 121 -13.79 -0.89 3.21
C GLU A 121 -12.94 -1.59 4.27
N LYS A 122 -11.89 -0.93 4.78
CA LYS A 122 -10.96 -1.50 5.77
C LYS A 122 -11.12 -0.89 7.17
N LYS A 123 -11.81 0.25 7.30
CA LYS A 123 -11.91 0.97 8.57
C LYS A 123 -13.28 1.60 8.85
N ASN A 124 -13.68 2.62 8.08
CA ASN A 124 -14.82 3.47 8.43
C ASN A 124 -16.00 3.37 7.45
N GLY A 125 -15.90 2.54 6.41
CA GLY A 125 -16.93 2.34 5.38
C GLY A 125 -17.39 3.66 4.77
N LYS A 126 -18.72 3.86 4.83
CA LYS A 126 -19.44 5.02 4.29
C LYS A 126 -18.84 6.38 4.69
N GLU A 127 -18.36 6.54 5.92
CA GLU A 127 -17.81 7.83 6.36
C GLU A 127 -16.57 8.25 5.57
N ASP A 128 -15.71 7.30 5.19
CA ASP A 128 -14.52 7.62 4.41
C ASP A 128 -14.89 7.98 2.97
N TYR A 129 -15.89 7.32 2.38
CA TYR A 129 -16.42 7.75 1.08
C TYR A 129 -17.02 9.15 1.13
N GLN A 130 -17.74 9.51 2.19
CA GLN A 130 -18.27 10.87 2.37
C GLN A 130 -17.14 11.91 2.52
N LYS A 131 -16.08 11.59 3.26
CA LYS A 131 -14.88 12.44 3.33
C LYS A 131 -14.22 12.59 1.95
N ALA A 132 -14.11 11.51 1.17
CA ALA A 132 -13.61 11.60 -0.20
C ALA A 132 -14.44 12.55 -1.06
N ILE A 133 -15.78 12.45 -1.01
CA ILE A 133 -16.69 13.37 -1.72
C ILE A 133 -16.51 14.83 -1.28
N GLU A 134 -16.28 15.08 0.01
CA GLU A 134 -16.04 16.44 0.52
C GLU A 134 -14.79 17.09 -0.11
N TYR A 135 -13.66 16.36 -0.14
CA TYR A 135 -12.44 16.85 -0.79
C TYR A 135 -12.59 17.04 -2.30
N LEU A 136 -13.33 16.16 -2.98
CA LEU A 136 -13.68 16.31 -4.40
C LEU A 136 -14.54 17.55 -4.64
N THR A 137 -15.53 17.78 -3.77
CA THR A 137 -16.42 18.94 -3.83
C THR A 137 -15.66 20.25 -3.61
N TRP A 138 -14.71 20.28 -2.67
CA TRP A 138 -13.83 21.43 -2.50
C TRP A 138 -13.03 21.69 -3.77
N THR A 139 -12.46 20.65 -4.38
CA THR A 139 -11.68 20.74 -5.63
C THR A 139 -12.49 21.41 -6.76
N LEU A 140 -13.76 21.04 -6.92
CA LEU A 140 -14.68 21.70 -7.87
C LEU A 140 -14.91 23.17 -7.52
N LYS A 141 -15.26 23.47 -6.25
CA LYS A 141 -15.54 24.84 -5.80
C LYS A 141 -14.33 25.77 -5.91
N GLY A 142 -13.12 25.23 -5.76
CA GLY A 142 -11.87 25.97 -5.88
C GLY A 142 -11.42 26.23 -7.32
N ASN A 143 -12.10 25.65 -8.32
CA ASN A 143 -11.69 25.71 -9.74
C ASN A 143 -10.22 25.32 -9.95
N GLU A 144 -9.76 24.28 -9.26
CA GLU A 144 -8.32 23.96 -9.13
C GLU A 144 -7.75 23.18 -10.31
N ILE A 145 -8.61 22.80 -11.25
CA ILE A 145 -8.27 21.97 -12.41
C ILE A 145 -8.25 22.88 -13.63
N SER A 146 -7.05 23.10 -14.16
CA SER A 146 -6.86 23.82 -15.42
C SER A 146 -7.12 22.94 -16.65
N GLN A 147 -6.85 21.63 -16.55
CA GLN A 147 -7.06 20.68 -17.62
C GLN A 147 -7.18 19.24 -17.09
N ARG A 148 -7.93 18.41 -17.83
CA ARG A 148 -7.93 16.96 -17.60
C ARG A 148 -6.57 16.36 -17.97
N LEU A 149 -6.26 15.24 -17.34
CA LEU A 149 -5.00 14.54 -17.56
C LEU A 149 -5.22 13.28 -18.40
N SER A 150 -4.17 12.85 -19.10
CA SER A 150 -4.21 11.65 -19.94
C SER A 150 -4.39 10.38 -19.10
N GLY A 151 -5.22 9.45 -19.59
CA GLY A 151 -5.35 8.10 -19.02
C GLY A 151 -4.04 7.30 -19.03
N SER A 152 -3.09 7.65 -19.89
CA SER A 152 -1.75 7.06 -19.91
C SER A 152 -0.94 7.33 -18.63
N ARG A 153 -1.38 8.25 -17.75
CA ARG A 153 -0.78 8.46 -16.42
C ARG A 153 -0.78 7.21 -15.56
N ILE A 154 -1.74 6.29 -15.76
CA ILE A 154 -1.74 4.99 -15.08
C ILE A 154 -0.40 4.28 -15.28
N ASN A 155 0.15 4.28 -16.50
CA ASN A 155 1.43 3.62 -16.80
C ASN A 155 2.58 4.25 -16.01
N SER A 156 2.62 5.58 -15.93
CA SER A 156 3.64 6.28 -15.14
C SER A 156 3.54 5.97 -13.64
N ILE A 157 2.32 5.84 -13.11
CA ILE A 157 2.08 5.49 -11.70
C ILE A 157 2.55 4.06 -11.45
N THR A 158 2.15 3.11 -12.30
CA THR A 158 2.51 1.69 -12.18
C THR A 158 4.02 1.46 -12.31
N ASP A 159 4.68 2.16 -13.24
CA ASP A 159 6.13 2.09 -13.44
C ASP A 159 6.93 2.59 -12.23
N LYS A 160 6.42 3.61 -11.53
CA LYS A 160 7.02 4.12 -10.29
C LYS A 160 6.85 3.14 -9.14
N LEU A 161 5.66 2.56 -9.03
CA LEU A 161 5.30 1.63 -7.96
C LEU A 161 5.80 0.18 -8.22
N LYS A 162 6.40 -0.07 -9.39
CA LYS A 162 6.96 -1.38 -9.79
C LYS A 162 5.93 -2.52 -9.68
N THR A 163 4.69 -2.22 -10.07
CA THR A 163 3.55 -3.14 -10.10
C THR A 163 2.64 -2.79 -11.28
N ASP A 164 1.61 -3.58 -11.58
CA ASP A 164 0.59 -3.26 -12.58
C ASP A 164 -0.72 -2.75 -11.94
N TRP A 165 -1.55 -2.05 -12.72
CA TRP A 165 -2.80 -1.47 -12.21
C TRP A 165 -3.78 -2.54 -11.69
N THR A 166 -3.81 -3.71 -12.32
CA THR A 166 -4.70 -4.80 -11.92
C THR A 166 -4.34 -5.30 -10.52
N THR A 167 -3.05 -5.46 -10.22
CA THR A 167 -2.58 -5.82 -8.87
C THR A 167 -2.98 -4.76 -7.83
N ILE A 168 -2.85 -3.47 -8.16
CA ILE A 168 -3.24 -2.37 -7.26
C ILE A 168 -4.74 -2.44 -6.96
N ILE A 169 -5.57 -2.48 -7.99
CA ILE A 169 -7.03 -2.40 -7.80
C ILE A 169 -7.58 -3.66 -7.15
N LEU A 170 -7.06 -4.84 -7.46
CA LEU A 170 -7.44 -6.08 -6.76
C LEU A 170 -7.07 -6.02 -5.28
N GLY A 171 -5.92 -5.44 -4.93
CA GLY A 171 -5.51 -5.23 -3.55
C GLY A 171 -6.39 -4.23 -2.79
N ILE A 172 -6.80 -3.15 -3.46
CA ILE A 172 -7.75 -2.19 -2.89
C ILE A 172 -9.11 -2.85 -2.68
N CYS A 173 -9.54 -3.66 -3.65
CA CYS A 173 -10.87 -4.27 -3.68
C CYS A 173 -10.97 -5.65 -3.01
N GLU A 174 -9.96 -6.06 -2.24
CA GLU A 174 -9.97 -7.35 -1.56
C GLU A 174 -11.20 -7.48 -0.65
N GLY A 175 -12.01 -8.53 -0.88
CA GLY A 175 -13.23 -8.79 -0.11
C GLY A 175 -14.44 -7.91 -0.45
N ILE A 176 -14.34 -7.01 -1.44
CA ILE A 176 -15.45 -6.16 -1.89
C ILE A 176 -16.32 -6.90 -2.93
N PRO A 177 -17.66 -6.78 -2.90
CA PRO A 177 -18.56 -7.23 -3.96
C PRO A 177 -18.19 -6.65 -5.36
N SER A 178 -18.32 -7.46 -6.41
CA SER A 178 -17.86 -7.10 -7.76
C SER A 178 -18.41 -5.78 -8.30
N ASN A 179 -19.67 -5.45 -8.02
CA ASN A 179 -20.29 -4.18 -8.44
C ASN A 179 -19.60 -2.96 -7.79
N LYS A 180 -19.34 -3.01 -6.48
CA LYS A 180 -18.59 -1.97 -5.77
C LYS A 180 -17.14 -1.91 -6.24
N ALA A 181 -16.50 -3.05 -6.47
CA ALA A 181 -15.12 -3.11 -6.96
C ALA A 181 -14.97 -2.47 -8.35
N LEU A 182 -15.93 -2.69 -9.26
CA LEU A 182 -15.97 -2.04 -10.57
C LEU A 182 -16.12 -0.53 -10.46
N LEU A 183 -17.06 -0.05 -9.62
CA LEU A 183 -17.23 1.38 -9.38
C LEU A 183 -16.01 2.02 -8.74
N LEU A 184 -15.32 1.32 -7.83
CA LEU A 184 -14.12 1.83 -7.19
C LEU A 184 -12.95 1.92 -8.18
N ASN A 185 -12.81 0.94 -9.09
CA ASN A 185 -11.86 1.01 -10.20
C ASN A 185 -12.13 2.22 -11.10
N GLU A 186 -13.39 2.44 -11.50
CA GLU A 186 -13.77 3.59 -12.31
C GLU A 186 -13.53 4.91 -11.57
N ALA A 187 -13.86 4.99 -10.27
CA ALA A 187 -13.59 6.16 -9.45
C ALA A 187 -12.10 6.53 -9.46
N PHE A 188 -11.20 5.56 -9.30
CA PHE A 188 -9.75 5.80 -9.38
C PHE A 188 -9.28 6.22 -10.77
N ARG A 189 -9.81 5.60 -11.83
CA ARG A 189 -9.46 5.96 -13.22
C ARG A 189 -9.85 7.41 -13.51
N ASN A 190 -11.06 7.80 -13.15
CA ASN A 190 -11.57 9.15 -13.27
C ASN A 190 -10.74 10.14 -12.42
N LEU A 191 -10.38 9.76 -11.19
CA LEU A 191 -9.56 10.58 -10.31
C LEU A 191 -8.17 10.85 -10.90
N ILE A 192 -7.53 9.83 -11.49
CA ILE A 192 -6.20 9.95 -12.12
C ILE A 192 -6.22 10.90 -13.32
N THR A 193 -7.35 10.95 -14.05
CA THR A 193 -7.56 11.89 -15.17
C THR A 193 -8.14 13.23 -14.75
N LEU A 194 -8.35 13.45 -13.44
CA LEU A 194 -9.00 14.63 -12.86
C LEU A 194 -10.44 14.87 -13.38
N ASP A 195 -11.18 13.80 -13.68
CA ASP A 195 -12.62 13.87 -13.93
C ASP A 195 -13.40 13.81 -12.61
N ILE A 196 -13.38 14.93 -11.89
CA ILE A 196 -13.86 14.99 -10.49
C ILE A 196 -15.35 14.70 -10.37
N GLN A 197 -16.17 15.17 -11.31
CA GLN A 197 -17.61 14.93 -11.25
C GLN A 197 -17.90 13.43 -11.41
N GLU A 198 -17.30 12.77 -12.40
CA GLU A 198 -17.50 11.34 -12.59
C GLU A 198 -16.92 10.52 -11.41
N THR A 199 -15.82 10.97 -10.78
CA THR A 199 -15.35 10.38 -9.52
C THR A 199 -16.40 10.48 -8.42
N ILE A 200 -17.02 11.65 -8.22
CA ILE A 200 -18.08 11.84 -7.22
C ILE A 200 -19.25 10.90 -7.50
N ASP A 201 -19.68 10.80 -8.76
CA ASP A 201 -20.83 9.98 -9.15
C ASP A 201 -20.55 8.49 -8.91
N CYS A 202 -19.33 8.01 -9.21
CA CYS A 202 -18.92 6.65 -8.88
C CYS A 202 -18.95 6.38 -7.38
N VAL A 203 -18.36 7.28 -6.57
CA VAL A 203 -18.30 7.12 -5.10
C VAL A 203 -19.69 7.20 -4.47
N THR A 204 -20.57 8.04 -5.01
CA THR A 204 -21.97 8.15 -4.58
C THR A 204 -22.72 6.84 -4.82
N LYS A 205 -22.58 6.24 -6.02
CA LYS A 205 -23.15 4.93 -6.33
C LYS A 205 -22.62 3.83 -5.40
N ILE A 206 -21.34 3.86 -5.02
CA ILE A 206 -20.78 2.90 -4.05
C ILE A 206 -21.49 3.02 -2.69
N ILE A 207 -21.74 4.24 -2.22
CA ILE A 207 -22.46 4.50 -0.97
C ILE A 207 -23.92 4.00 -1.04
N GLU A 208 -24.59 4.15 -2.19
CA GLU A 208 -25.97 3.70 -2.40
C GLU A 208 -26.11 2.18 -2.39
N LEU A 209 -25.05 1.44 -2.73
CA LEU A 209 -25.04 -0.03 -2.75
C LEU A 209 -25.00 -0.68 -1.37
N GLY A 210 -24.81 0.07 -0.28
CA GLY A 210 -24.72 -0.45 1.09
C GLY A 210 -23.32 -0.93 1.42
#